data_AF-A0A7Y5VMP0-F1
#
_entry.id   AF-A0A7Y5VMP0-F1
#
_cell.length_a   1.000
_cell.length_b   1.000
_cell.length_c   1.000
_cell.angle_alpha   90.00
_cell.angle_beta   90.00
_cell.angle_gamma   90.00
#
_symmetry.space_group_name_H-M   'P 1'
#
loop_
_entity.id
_entity.type
_entity.pdbx_description
1 polymer ?
#
loop_
_entity_poly.entity_id
_entity_poly.type
_entity_poly.pdbx_seq_one_letter_code
_entity_poly.pdbx_strand_id
1 'polypeptide(L)'
;MPVWIGFLRAVNVGKRQVRMAALRELLEAEGYEEVETHIQSGNLKVRSATRSAAKVEADLRRAISAEFGFDVPVVVRTPAQLRKLADDAEALESPVAKDAGRYVTFMTGDLDPRGVEALHAWDVETEGARVVGSDIVLFLAAGVQGASLTNAR
;
A
#
# COMPACT_ATOMS: atom_id res chain seq x y z
N MET A 1 -18.33 -7.84 10.63
CA MET A 1 -16.89 -7.65 10.81
C MET A 1 -16.33 -6.91 9.61
N PRO A 2 -15.44 -5.92 9.77
CA PRO A 2 -14.85 -5.19 8.64
C PRO A 2 -14.07 -6.11 7.69
N VAL A 3 -14.09 -5.74 6.41
CA VAL A 3 -13.20 -6.29 5.38
C VAL A 3 -12.00 -5.36 5.25
N TRP A 4 -10.81 -5.96 5.22
CA TRP A 4 -9.53 -5.30 5.05
C TRP A 4 -8.86 -5.79 3.77
N ILE A 5 -8.34 -4.86 3.00
CA ILE A 5 -7.43 -5.12 1.89
C ILE A 5 -6.02 -4.82 2.38
N GLY A 6 -5.16 -5.84 2.36
CA GLY A 6 -3.78 -5.75 2.81
C GLY A 6 -2.80 -5.70 1.64
N PHE A 7 -1.80 -4.83 1.76
CA PHE A 7 -0.71 -4.64 0.82
C PHE A 7 0.61 -5.02 1.51
N LEU A 8 1.19 -6.14 1.10
CA LEU A 8 2.46 -6.67 1.60
C LEU A 8 3.60 -6.04 0.81
N ARG A 9 4.59 -5.49 1.50
CA ARG A 9 5.75 -4.88 0.86
C ARG A 9 6.88 -5.89 0.69
N ALA A 10 7.54 -5.81 -0.46
CA ALA A 10 8.74 -6.58 -0.80
C ALA A 10 8.57 -8.10 -0.65
N VAL A 11 7.44 -8.63 -1.12
CA VAL A 11 7.21 -10.08 -1.23
C VAL A 11 7.37 -10.54 -2.68
N ASN A 12 7.79 -11.79 -2.85
CA ASN A 12 8.10 -12.43 -4.13
C ASN A 12 9.17 -11.69 -4.96
N VAL A 13 10.08 -10.99 -4.28
CA VAL A 13 11.25 -10.32 -4.87
C VAL A 13 12.53 -11.00 -4.40
N GLY A 14 13.36 -11.44 -5.34
CA GLY A 14 14.60 -12.16 -5.05
C GLY A 14 14.36 -13.38 -4.15
N LYS A 15 15.01 -13.40 -2.97
CA LYS A 15 14.92 -14.51 -2.00
C LYS A 15 13.68 -14.44 -1.09
N ARG A 16 12.95 -13.33 -1.08
CA ARG A 16 11.77 -13.14 -0.21
C ARG A 16 10.55 -13.76 -0.87
N GLN A 17 10.35 -15.06 -0.70
CA GLN A 17 9.28 -15.81 -1.35
C GLN A 17 8.13 -16.10 -0.39
N VAL A 18 6.90 -15.72 -0.77
CA VAL A 18 5.67 -15.97 -0.02
C VAL A 18 4.74 -16.78 -0.91
N ARG A 19 4.52 -18.05 -0.54
CA ARG A 19 3.55 -18.90 -1.25
C ARG A 19 2.15 -18.47 -0.86
N MET A 20 1.38 -17.96 -1.82
CA MET A 20 0.04 -17.42 -1.56
C MET A 20 -0.93 -18.45 -0.96
N ALA A 21 -0.78 -19.74 -1.26
CA ALA A 21 -1.58 -20.81 -0.63
C ALA A 21 -1.28 -20.93 0.88
N ALA A 22 0.00 -21.04 1.25
CA ALA A 22 0.43 -21.07 2.65
C ALA A 22 0.04 -19.79 3.40
N LEU A 23 0.11 -18.63 2.73
CA LEU A 23 -0.37 -17.37 3.30
C LEU A 23 -1.86 -17.43 3.64
N ARG A 24 -2.70 -18.01 2.76
CA ARG A 24 -4.13 -18.13 3.04
C ARG A 24 -4.40 -19.07 4.22
N GLU A 25 -3.79 -20.26 4.20
CA GLU A 25 -3.90 -21.26 5.27
C GLU A 25 -3.47 -20.70 6.63
N LEU A 26 -2.35 -19.96 6.67
CA LEU A 26 -1.88 -19.26 7.87
C LEU A 26 -2.94 -18.30 8.42
N LEU A 27 -3.48 -17.43 7.57
CA LEU A 27 -4.40 -16.39 8.03
C LEU A 27 -5.75 -16.98 8.46
N GLU A 28 -6.22 -18.04 7.81
CA GLU A 28 -7.39 -18.80 8.26
C GLU A 28 -7.15 -19.42 9.64
N ALA A 29 -5.95 -19.98 9.88
CA ALA A 29 -5.57 -20.53 11.18
C ALA A 29 -5.45 -19.47 12.29
N GLU A 30 -5.04 -18.25 11.94
CA GLU A 30 -5.02 -17.08 12.85
C GLU A 30 -6.43 -16.49 13.09
N GLY A 31 -7.47 -17.06 12.48
CA GLY A 31 -8.86 -16.66 12.69
C GLY A 31 -9.36 -15.52 11.80
N TYR A 32 -8.65 -15.21 10.72
CA TYR A 32 -9.20 -14.37 9.65
C TYR A 32 -10.18 -15.17 8.80
N GLU A 33 -11.22 -14.50 8.32
CA GLU A 33 -12.23 -15.09 7.46
C GLU A 33 -12.14 -14.55 6.02
N GLU A 34 -12.69 -15.29 5.06
CA GLU A 34 -12.73 -14.90 3.64
C GLU A 34 -11.39 -14.42 3.10
N VAL A 35 -10.36 -15.22 3.41
CA VAL A 35 -8.99 -14.92 3.01
C VAL A 35 -8.83 -15.16 1.52
N GLU A 36 -8.54 -14.09 0.79
CA GLU A 36 -8.23 -14.14 -0.64
C GLU A 36 -6.91 -13.44 -0.91
N THR A 37 -6.18 -13.90 -1.91
CA THR A 37 -4.93 -13.26 -2.38
C THR A 37 -5.08 -12.87 -3.84
N HIS A 38 -4.55 -11.72 -4.22
CA HIS A 38 -4.56 -11.27 -5.60
C HIS A 38 -3.17 -11.46 -6.24
N ILE A 39 -3.12 -12.36 -7.23
CA ILE A 39 -1.92 -12.78 -7.98
C ILE A 39 -0.73 -13.11 -7.04
N GLN A 40 0.52 -12.92 -7.46
CA GLN A 40 1.72 -13.07 -6.61
C GLN A 40 2.30 -11.73 -6.15
N SER A 41 1.47 -10.69 -6.10
CA SER A 41 1.90 -9.29 -5.90
C SER A 41 1.94 -8.85 -4.43
N GLY A 42 1.55 -9.73 -3.49
CA GLY A 42 1.47 -9.36 -2.09
C GLY A 42 0.17 -8.64 -1.71
N ASN A 43 -0.91 -8.86 -2.43
CA ASN A 43 -2.21 -8.27 -2.12
C ASN A 43 -3.14 -9.32 -1.51
N LEU A 44 -3.82 -8.98 -0.43
CA LEU A 44 -4.77 -9.86 0.25
C LEU A 44 -6.07 -9.15 0.60
N LYS A 45 -7.15 -9.93 0.74
CA LYS A 45 -8.41 -9.54 1.37
C LYS A 45 -8.63 -10.46 2.55
N VAL A 46 -9.00 -9.90 3.69
CA VAL A 46 -9.42 -10.65 4.87
C VAL A 46 -10.58 -9.96 5.54
N ARG A 47 -11.36 -10.73 6.30
CA ARG A 47 -12.32 -10.21 7.26
C ARG A 47 -11.83 -10.50 8.67
N SER A 48 -11.96 -9.51 9.55
CA SER A 48 -11.52 -9.62 10.95
C SER A 48 -12.51 -8.96 11.90
N ALA A 49 -12.69 -9.52 13.10
CA ALA A 49 -13.44 -8.86 14.17
C ALA A 49 -12.79 -7.55 14.62
N THR A 50 -11.46 -7.44 14.45
CA THR A 50 -10.67 -6.26 14.80
C THR A 50 -10.98 -5.10 13.86
N ARG A 51 -11.37 -3.97 14.43
CA ARG A 51 -11.72 -2.74 13.70
C ARG A 51 -10.59 -1.72 13.56
N SER A 52 -9.50 -1.90 14.29
CA SER A 52 -8.35 -0.99 14.24
C SER A 52 -7.38 -1.45 13.15
N ALA A 53 -7.14 -0.59 12.15
CA ALA A 53 -6.19 -0.85 11.07
C ALA A 53 -4.80 -1.17 11.64
N ALA A 54 -4.27 -0.35 12.55
CA ALA A 54 -2.97 -0.56 13.18
C ALA A 54 -2.85 -1.91 13.90
N LYS A 55 -3.92 -2.39 14.57
CA LYS A 55 -3.93 -3.72 15.20
C LYS A 55 -3.88 -4.83 14.15
N VAL A 56 -4.66 -4.70 13.07
CA VAL A 56 -4.66 -5.67 11.97
C VAL A 56 -3.30 -5.70 11.26
N GLU A 57 -2.70 -4.54 10.98
CA GLU A 57 -1.37 -4.45 10.35
C GLU A 57 -0.28 -5.11 11.21
N ALA A 58 -0.26 -4.81 12.52
CA ALA A 58 0.69 -5.40 13.45
C ALA A 58 0.50 -6.93 13.55
N ASP A 59 -0.75 -7.38 13.53
CA ASP A 59 -1.11 -8.79 13.61
C ASP A 59 -0.70 -9.57 12.36
N LEU A 60 -1.07 -9.07 11.18
CA LEU A 60 -0.67 -9.64 9.89
C LEU A 60 0.85 -9.66 9.74
N ARG A 61 1.53 -8.53 10.04
CA ARG A 61 3.00 -8.46 9.98
C ARG A 61 3.64 -9.52 10.88
N ARG A 62 3.16 -9.68 12.12
CA ARG A 62 3.69 -10.67 13.07
C ARG A 62 3.50 -12.09 12.53
N ALA A 63 2.28 -12.47 12.17
CA ALA A 63 1.97 -13.83 11.71
C ALA A 63 2.76 -14.19 10.44
N ILE A 64 2.74 -13.30 9.44
CA ILE A 64 3.43 -13.52 8.17
C ILE A 64 4.95 -13.57 8.37
N SER A 65 5.51 -12.68 9.18
CA SER A 65 6.96 -12.68 9.41
C SER A 65 7.44 -13.92 10.17
N ALA A 66 6.61 -14.43 11.09
CA ALA A 66 6.89 -15.66 11.82
C ALA A 66 6.89 -16.89 10.90
N GLU A 67 5.90 -17.00 9.99
CA GLU A 67 5.79 -18.12 9.05
C GLU A 67 6.89 -18.11 7.99
N PHE A 68 7.17 -16.94 7.39
CA PHE A 68 8.07 -16.86 6.22
C PHE A 68 9.53 -16.52 6.58
N GLY A 69 9.82 -16.21 7.85
CA GLY A 69 11.18 -16.02 8.35
C GLY A 69 11.87 -14.71 7.96
N PHE A 70 11.10 -13.70 7.55
CA PHE A 70 11.59 -12.36 7.27
C PHE A 70 10.51 -11.31 7.53
N ASP A 71 10.92 -10.08 7.82
CA ASP A 71 9.98 -8.99 8.08
C ASP A 71 9.15 -8.64 6.84
N VAL A 72 7.82 -8.74 6.95
CA VAL A 72 6.87 -8.37 5.88
C VAL A 72 6.01 -7.20 6.35
N PRO A 73 6.35 -5.95 5.98
CA PRO A 73 5.48 -4.81 6.24
C PRO A 73 4.13 -4.98 5.54
N VAL A 74 3.04 -4.72 6.27
CA VAL A 74 1.68 -4.78 5.77
C VAL A 74 1.00 -3.46 6.05
N VAL A 75 0.33 -2.92 5.04
CA VAL A 75 -0.58 -1.77 5.17
C VAL A 75 -1.98 -2.23 4.83
N VAL A 76 -2.99 -1.82 5.61
CA VAL A 76 -4.38 -2.18 5.34
C VAL A 76 -5.25 -0.97 5.03
N ARG A 77 -6.21 -1.16 4.13
CA ARG A 77 -7.28 -0.21 3.83
C ARG A 77 -8.60 -0.96 3.74
N THR A 78 -9.68 -0.32 4.16
CA THR A 78 -11.02 -0.84 3.85
C THR A 78 -11.36 -0.62 2.37
N PRO A 79 -12.29 -1.39 1.79
CA PRO A 79 -12.75 -1.15 0.42
C PRO A 79 -13.28 0.27 0.19
N ALA A 80 -13.92 0.87 1.20
CA ALA A 80 -14.41 2.25 1.12
C ALA A 80 -13.28 3.28 1.07
N GLN A 81 -12.22 3.10 1.87
CA GLN A 81 -11.04 3.96 1.85
C GLN A 81 -10.31 3.87 0.49
N LEU A 82 -10.16 2.67 -0.06
CA LEU A 82 -9.52 2.49 -1.37
C LEU A 82 -10.34 3.14 -2.50
N ARG A 83 -11.66 2.98 -2.48
CA ARG A 83 -12.53 3.62 -3.46
C ARG A 83 -12.43 5.14 -3.39
N LYS A 84 -12.53 5.71 -2.18
CA LYS A 84 -12.38 7.15 -1.98
C LYS A 84 -11.02 7.65 -2.48
N LEU A 85 -9.94 6.96 -2.14
CA LEU A 85 -8.60 7.32 -2.57
C LEU A 85 -8.46 7.27 -4.10
N ALA A 86 -9.03 6.25 -4.74
CA ALA A 86 -9.03 6.14 -6.20
C ALA A 86 -9.80 7.31 -6.84
N ASP A 87 -11.00 7.61 -6.35
CA ASP A 87 -11.83 8.71 -6.85
C ASP A 87 -11.11 10.07 -6.67
N ASP A 88 -10.56 10.33 -5.48
CA ASP A 88 -9.81 11.56 -5.17
C ASP A 88 -8.56 11.68 -6.06
N ALA A 89 -7.81 10.58 -6.24
CA ALA A 89 -6.61 10.57 -7.08
C ALA A 89 -6.94 10.74 -8.56
N GLU A 90 -8.08 10.23 -9.02
CA GLU A 90 -8.53 10.37 -10.40
C GLU A 90 -8.90 11.81 -10.74
N ALA A 91 -9.52 12.51 -9.78
CA ALA A 91 -9.94 13.90 -9.89
C ALA A 91 -8.77 14.90 -9.91
N LEU A 92 -7.57 14.51 -9.48
CA LEU A 92 -6.40 15.39 -9.52
C LEU A 92 -5.86 15.55 -10.94
N GLU A 93 -5.67 16.79 -11.39
CA GLU A 93 -4.91 17.04 -12.61
C GLU A 93 -3.43 16.73 -12.39
N SER A 94 -2.82 16.07 -13.37
CA SER A 94 -1.37 15.79 -13.34
C SER A 94 -0.60 17.10 -13.53
N PRO A 95 0.33 17.44 -12.62
CA PRO A 95 1.11 18.67 -12.73
C PRO A 95 2.25 18.58 -13.77
N VAL A 96 2.55 17.38 -14.27
CA VAL A 96 3.71 17.14 -15.16
C VAL A 96 3.32 16.81 -16.60
N ALA A 97 2.39 15.88 -16.79
CA ALA A 97 1.90 15.48 -18.12
C ALA A 97 0.54 14.79 -18.02
N LYS A 98 -0.35 15.00 -19.00
CA LYS A 98 -1.71 14.44 -18.99
C LYS A 98 -1.76 12.91 -18.95
N ASP A 99 -0.77 12.26 -19.53
CA ASP A 99 -0.61 10.81 -19.62
C ASP A 99 0.40 10.25 -18.62
N ALA A 100 0.86 11.06 -17.65
CA ALA A 100 1.73 10.59 -16.59
C ALA A 100 1.08 9.44 -15.80
N GLY A 101 1.88 8.41 -15.49
CA GLY A 101 1.41 7.31 -14.65
C GLY A 101 1.12 7.80 -13.23
N ARG A 102 0.03 7.31 -12.64
CA ARG A 102 -0.33 7.60 -11.24
C ARG A 102 0.01 6.43 -10.34
N TYR A 103 0.77 6.69 -9.28
CA TYR A 103 1.18 5.70 -8.30
C TYR A 103 0.80 6.16 -6.90
N VAL A 104 0.27 5.24 -6.10
CA VAL A 104 -0.08 5.53 -4.71
C VAL A 104 0.99 4.97 -3.79
N THR A 105 1.53 5.81 -2.92
CA THR A 105 2.30 5.39 -1.76
C THR A 105 1.42 5.42 -0.53
N PHE A 106 1.12 4.24 0.01
CA PHE A 106 0.36 4.11 1.25
C PHE A 106 1.21 4.43 2.46
N MET A 107 0.76 5.36 3.30
CA MET A 107 1.45 5.72 4.53
C MET A 107 0.97 4.87 5.71
N THR A 108 1.88 4.59 6.63
CA THR A 108 1.63 3.83 7.88
C THR A 108 1.57 4.72 9.12
N GLY A 109 1.72 6.03 8.96
CA GLY A 109 1.71 7.01 10.04
C GLY A 109 1.38 8.40 9.50
N ASP A 110 1.31 9.35 10.43
CA ASP A 110 0.97 10.72 10.10
C ASP A 110 2.05 11.39 9.24
N LEU A 111 1.61 12.25 8.33
CA LEU A 111 2.50 13.05 7.49
C LEU A 111 2.90 14.33 8.24
N ASP A 112 4.20 14.59 8.34
CA ASP A 112 4.71 15.85 8.87
C ASP A 112 4.23 17.02 8.00
N PRO A 113 3.68 18.11 8.58
CA PRO A 113 3.15 19.23 7.79
C PRO A 113 4.15 19.85 6.82
N ARG A 114 5.45 19.92 7.18
CA ARG A 114 6.47 20.43 6.26
C ARG A 114 6.75 19.45 5.13
N GLY A 115 6.71 18.15 5.42
CA GLY A 115 6.74 17.10 4.41
C GLY A 115 5.57 17.19 3.43
N VAL A 116 4.36 17.47 3.93
CA VAL A 116 3.16 17.69 3.09
C VAL A 116 3.37 18.89 2.15
N GLU A 117 3.81 20.02 2.69
CA GLU A 117 4.11 21.22 1.89
C GLU A 117 5.17 20.95 0.82
N ALA A 118 6.26 20.27 1.20
CA ALA A 118 7.33 19.90 0.27
C ALA A 118 6.83 18.96 -0.84
N LEU A 119 5.96 18.00 -0.54
CA LEU A 119 5.35 17.12 -1.53
C LEU A 119 4.45 17.89 -2.49
N HIS A 120 3.63 18.82 -2.00
CA HIS A 120 2.77 19.65 -2.86
C HIS A 120 3.56 20.60 -3.76
N ALA A 121 4.74 21.04 -3.32
CA ALA A 121 5.66 21.85 -4.12
C ALA A 121 6.55 21.01 -5.06
N TRP A 122 6.53 19.67 -4.94
CA TRP A 122 7.31 18.78 -5.78
C TRP A 122 6.63 18.60 -7.14
N ASP A 123 6.90 19.52 -8.05
CA ASP A 123 6.51 19.47 -9.46
C ASP A 123 7.75 19.75 -10.32
N VAL A 124 8.53 18.69 -10.59
CA VAL A 124 9.71 18.77 -11.46
C VAL A 124 9.38 18.22 -12.85
N GLU A 125 10.31 18.33 -13.79
CA GLU A 125 10.08 18.07 -15.23
C GLU A 125 9.34 16.76 -15.53
N THR A 126 9.63 15.69 -14.79
CA THR A 126 9.10 14.34 -15.07
C THR A 126 8.31 13.72 -13.93
N GLU A 127 8.22 14.37 -12.76
CA GLU A 127 7.50 13.83 -11.61
C GLU A 127 6.85 14.89 -10.73
N GLY A 128 5.67 14.56 -10.20
CA GLY A 128 4.89 15.38 -9.30
C GLY A 128 4.36 14.60 -8.09
N ALA A 129 4.04 15.27 -6.99
CA ALA A 129 3.45 14.62 -5.81
C ALA A 129 2.28 15.39 -5.20
N ARG A 130 1.24 14.70 -4.74
CA ARG A 130 0.11 15.29 -4.00
C ARG A 130 -0.26 14.40 -2.82
N VAL A 131 -0.53 15.01 -1.67
CA VAL A 131 -1.11 14.29 -0.53
C VAL A 131 -2.63 14.20 -0.72
N VAL A 132 -3.17 13.00 -0.57
CA VAL A 132 -4.60 12.69 -0.65
C VAL A 132 -5.00 11.91 0.59
N GLY A 133 -5.76 12.55 1.48
CA GLY A 133 -6.05 11.99 2.79
C GLY A 133 -4.75 11.75 3.57
N SER A 134 -4.46 10.48 3.85
CA SER A 134 -3.22 10.06 4.52
C SER A 134 -2.15 9.53 3.56
N ASP A 135 -2.45 9.42 2.26
CA ASP A 135 -1.61 8.74 1.28
C ASP A 135 -1.02 9.73 0.27
N ILE A 136 -0.01 9.31 -0.48
CA ILE A 136 0.68 10.17 -1.45
C ILE A 136 0.40 9.64 -2.85
N VAL A 137 -0.07 10.51 -3.75
CA VAL A 137 -0.21 10.26 -5.18
C VAL A 137 1.00 10.85 -5.89
N LEU A 138 1.74 9.99 -6.59
CA LEU A 138 2.86 10.34 -7.45
C LEU A 138 2.39 10.35 -8.91
N PHE A 139 2.80 11.38 -9.65
CA PHE A 139 2.59 11.52 -11.08
C PHE A 139 3.95 11.34 -11.74
N LEU A 140 4.13 10.29 -12.54
CA LEU A 140 5.43 9.93 -13.11
C LEU A 140 5.35 9.87 -14.65
N ALA A 141 5.88 10.89 -15.32
CA ALA A 141 5.91 10.95 -16.79
C ALA A 141 7.01 10.06 -17.40
N ALA A 142 8.10 9.84 -16.66
CA ALA A 142 9.20 8.95 -17.08
C ALA A 142 9.09 7.51 -16.52
N GLY A 143 7.96 7.17 -15.89
CA GLY A 143 7.76 5.90 -15.18
C GLY A 143 8.56 5.78 -13.88
N VAL A 144 8.32 4.69 -13.13
CA VAL A 144 8.92 4.47 -11.79
C VAL A 144 10.44 4.39 -11.83
N GLN A 145 11.01 3.81 -12.88
CA GLN A 145 12.47 3.71 -13.06
C GLN A 145 13.16 5.06 -13.27
N GLY A 146 12.42 6.08 -13.73
CA GLY A 146 12.92 7.45 -13.93
C GLY A 146 12.62 8.37 -12.75
N ALA A 147 11.93 7.89 -11.72
CA ALA A 147 11.55 8.69 -10.57
C ALA A 147 12.74 8.91 -9.63
N SER A 148 12.90 10.15 -9.16
CA SER A 148 13.88 10.47 -8.11
C SER A 148 13.23 10.41 -6.72
N LEU A 149 11.93 10.70 -6.65
CA LEU A 149 11.13 10.50 -5.45
C LEU A 149 10.76 9.01 -5.32
N THR A 150 11.28 8.38 -4.27
CA THR A 150 11.11 6.93 -4.06
C THR A 150 10.73 6.59 -2.63
N ASN A 151 9.86 5.60 -2.49
CA ASN A 151 9.53 4.96 -1.22
C ASN A 151 10.35 3.69 -0.97
N ALA A 152 11.35 3.38 -1.81
CA ALA A 152 12.12 2.12 -1.81
C ALA A 152 13.23 2.03 -0.76
N ARG A 153 13.28 2.94 0.20
CA ARG A 153 14.24 2.89 1.32
C ARG A 153 13.64 2.18 2.54
#